data_AF-A0A382V031-F1
#
_entry.id   AF-A0A382V031-F1
#
_cell.length_a   1.000
_cell.length_b   1.000
_cell.length_c   1.000
_cell.angle_alpha   90.00
_cell.angle_beta   90.00
_cell.angle_gamma   90.00
#
_symmetry.space_group_name_H-M   'P 1'
#
loop_
_entity.id
_entity.type
_entity.pdbx_description
1 polymer ?
#
loop_
_entity_poly.entity_id
_entity_poly.type
_entity_poly.pdbx_seq_one_letter_code
_entity_poly.pdbx_strand_id
1 'polypeptide(L)' 'MTPYITQGGLIGFLLVLSLNILNDNGIGVSIVRACIAAVAFAYCARWFAASLFSELHQSLWLQQQAAAQATPEMAA' A
#
# COMPACT_ATOMS: atom_id res chain seq x y z
N MET A 1 2.90 10.30 3.50
CA MET A 1 1.94 9.72 2.53
C MET A 1 2.37 9.88 1.07
N THR A 2 3.00 10.99 0.69
CA THR A 2 3.52 11.27 -0.67
C THR A 2 4.40 10.17 -1.30
N PRO A 3 5.37 9.52 -0.60
CA PRO A 3 6.23 8.53 -1.25
C PRO A 3 5.48 7.26 -1.70
N TYR A 4 4.48 6.81 -0.92
CA TYR A 4 3.73 5.59 -1.21
C TYR A 4 2.82 5.73 -2.44
N ILE A 5 2.27 6.92 -2.67
CA ILE A 5 1.44 7.22 -3.83
C ILE A 5 2.30 7.21 -5.10
N THR A 6 3.47 7.86 -5.04
CA THR A 6 4.41 7.89 -6.17
C THR A 6 4.98 6.51 -6.46
N GLN A 7 5.41 5.75 -5.44
CA GLN A 7 5.94 4.41 -5.62
C GLN A 7 4.88 3.42 -6.12
N GLY A 8 3.69 3.40 -5.50
CA GLY A 8 2.59 2.54 -5.92
C GLY A 8 2.15 2.81 -7.36
N GLY A 9 2.03 4.10 -7.73
CA GLY A 9 1.68 4.47 -9.09
C GLY A 9 2.76 4.11 -10.12
N LEU A 10 4.04 4.29 -9.78
CA LEU A 10 5.14 3.95 -10.68
C LEU A 10 5.24 2.43 -10.90
N ILE A 11 4.99 1.63 -9.87
CA ILE A 11 4.90 0.16 -9.99
C ILE A 11 3.74 -0.24 -10.91
N GLY A 12 2.54 0.33 -10.69
CA GLY A 12 1.38 0.06 -11.54
C GLY A 12 1.59 0.45 -13.00
N PHE A 13 2.25 1.59 -13.22
CA PHE A 13 2.64 2.07 -14.55
C PHE A 13 3.57 1.08 -15.25
N LEU A 14 4.70 0.73 -14.61
CA LEU A 14 5.71 -0.14 -15.20
C LEU A 14 5.16 -1.54 -15.47
N LEU A 15 4.33 -2.07 -14.56
CA LEU A 15 3.72 -3.39 -14.72
C LEU A 15 2.81 -3.44 -15.94
N VAL A 16 1.87 -2.49 -16.06
CA VAL A 16 0.90 -2.48 -17.17
C VAL A 16 1.55 -2.08 -18.49
N LEU A 17 2.54 -1.19 -18.47
CA LEU A 17 3.33 -0.89 -19.67
C LEU A 17 4.07 -2.13 -20.17
N SER A 18 4.78 -2.83 -19.27
CA SER A 18 5.54 -4.04 -19.62
C SER A 18 4.62 -5.14 -20.17
N LEU A 19 3.47 -5.38 -19.53
CA LEU A 19 2.50 -6.36 -20.00
C LEU A 19 1.89 -6.01 -21.36
N ASN A 20 1.65 -4.74 -21.64
CA ASN A 20 1.14 -4.33 -22.95
C ASN A 20 2.23 -4.45 -24.04
N ILE A 21 3.49 -4.15 -23.73
CA ILE A 21 4.62 -4.36 -24.66
C ILE A 21 4.81 -5.85 -24.97
N LEU A 22 4.76 -6.71 -23.94
CA LEU A 22 4.87 -8.16 -24.12
C LEU A 22 3.72 -8.76 -24.95
N ASN A 23 2.55 -8.12 -24.94
CA ASN A 23 1.39 -8.52 -25.74
C ASN A 23 1.33 -7.86 -27.13
N ASP A 24 2.39 -7.17 -27.54
CA ASP A 24 2.50 -6.47 -28.83
C ASP A 24 1.35 -5.47 -29.09
N ASN A 25 0.83 -4.86 -28.01
CA ASN A 25 -0.17 -3.82 -28.11
C ASN A 25 0.48 -2.50 -28.55
N GLY A 26 -0.19 -1.76 -29.43
CA GLY A 26 0.31 -0.48 -29.95
C GLY A 26 0.73 0.49 -28.84
N ILE A 27 1.93 1.07 -28.96
CA ILE A 27 2.60 1.87 -27.92
C ILE A 27 1.71 2.99 -27.37
N GLY A 28 0.93 3.67 -28.22
CA GLY A 28 0.01 4.73 -27.79
C GLY A 28 -1.07 4.24 -26.82
N VAL A 29 -1.69 3.09 -27.12
CA VAL A 29 -2.71 2.46 -26.26
C VAL A 29 -2.06 1.93 -24.97
N SER A 30 -0.86 1.38 -25.08
CA SER A 30 -0.08 0.86 -23.96
C SER A 30 0.25 1.93 -22.93
N ILE A 31 0.64 3.14 -23.35
CA ILE A 31 0.93 4.27 -22.45
C ILE A 31 -0.34 4.73 -21.73
N VAL A 32 -1.46 4.90 -22.45
CA VAL A 32 -2.72 5.35 -21.84
C VAL A 32 -3.20 4.35 -20.78
N ARG A 33 -3.16 3.05 -21.09
CA ARG A 33 -3.51 1.99 -20.12
C ARG A 33 -2.57 1.99 -18.92
N ALA A 34 -1.27 2.16 -19.13
CA ALA A 34 -0.29 2.26 -18.06
C ALA A 34 -0.54 3.48 -17.15
N CYS A 35 -0.91 4.64 -17.71
CA CYS A 35 -1.28 5.83 -16.92
C CYS A 35 -2.52 5.59 -16.05
N ILE A 36 -3.56 4.95 -16.60
CA ILE A 36 -4.78 4.59 -15.84
C ILE A 36 -4.41 3.63 -14.70
N ALA A 37 -3.59 2.63 -14.99
CA ALA A 37 -3.11 1.68 -13.98
C ALA A 37 -2.27 2.36 -12.89
N ALA A 38 -1.43 3.33 -13.25
CA ALA A 38 -0.65 4.10 -12.30
C ALA A 38 -1.54 4.80 -11.26
N VAL A 39 -2.61 5.45 -11.71
CA VAL A 39 -3.56 6.13 -10.82
C VAL A 39 -4.28 5.11 -9.93
N ALA A 40 -4.78 4.02 -10.50
CA ALA A 40 -5.47 2.97 -9.75
C ALA A 40 -4.56 2.37 -8.64
N PHE A 41 -3.33 2.00 -8.99
CA PHE A 41 -2.38 1.44 -8.02
C PHE A 41 -1.95 2.47 -6.96
N ALA A 42 -1.81 3.74 -7.33
CA ALA A 42 -1.50 4.79 -6.37
C ALA A 42 -2.61 4.95 -5.30
N TYR A 43 -3.89 4.91 -5.72
CA TYR A 43 -5.03 4.93 -4.81
C TYR A 43 -5.10 3.68 -3.94
N CYS A 44 -4.90 2.49 -4.52
CA CYS A 44 -4.85 1.24 -3.77
C CYS A 44 -3.72 1.23 -2.74
N ALA A 45 -2.52 1.67 -3.11
CA ALA A 45 -1.37 1.77 -2.20
C ALA A 45 -1.65 2.77 -1.07
N ARG A 46 -2.30 3.90 -1.36
CA ARG A 46 -2.72 4.86 -0.33
C ARG A 46 -3.71 4.25 0.66
N TRP A 47 -4.74 3.59 0.15
CA TRP A 47 -5.75 2.95 0.98
C TRP A 47 -5.15 1.84 1.84
N PHE A 48 -4.33 0.97 1.24
CA PHE A 48 -3.64 -0.12 1.94
C PHE A 48 -2.72 0.40 3.05
N ALA A 49 -1.91 1.42 2.76
CA ALA A 49 -1.03 2.03 3.77
C ALA A 49 -1.82 2.67 4.92
N ALA A 50 -2.99 3.27 4.63
CA ALA A 50 -3.85 3.85 5.67
C ALA A 50 -4.48 2.76 6.56
N SER A 51 -4.98 1.67 5.96
CA SER A 51 -5.53 0.53 6.72
C SER A 51 -4.46 -0.15 7.57
N LEU A 52 -3.29 -0.45 7.01
CA LEU A 52 -2.20 -1.07 7.76
C LEU A 52 -1.72 -0.21 8.93
N PHE A 53 -1.67 1.11 8.76
CA PHE A 53 -1.31 2.00 9.86
C PHE A 53 -2.33 1.92 11.00
N SER A 54 -3.63 1.83 10.69
CA SER A 54 -4.67 1.70 11.72
C SER A 54 -4.58 0.36 12.47
N GLU A 55 -4.38 -0.75 11.75
CA GLU A 55 -4.24 -2.07 12.36
C GLU A 55 -2.97 -2.18 13.20
N LEU A 56 -1.84 -1.66 12.69
CA LEU A 56 -0.58 -1.63 13.42
C LEU A 56 -0.72 -0.82 14.72
N HIS A 57 -1.34 0.36 14.65
CA HIS A 57 -1.55 1.19 15.84
C HIS A 57 -2.43 0.48 16.88
N GLN A 58 -3.50 -0.18 16.44
CA GLN A 58 -4.37 -0.95 17.32
C GLN A 58 -3.64 -2.15 17.95
N SER A 59 -2.83 -2.86 17.18
CA SER A 59 -2.02 -3.99 17.68
C SER A 59 -1.02 -3.54 18.76
N LEU A 60 -0.33 -2.42 18.53
CA LEU A 60 0.62 -1.84 19.50
C LEU A 60 -0.09 -1.38 20.78
N TRP A 61 -1.27 -0.78 20.65
CA TRP A 61 -2.05 -0.33 21.80
C TRP A 61 -2.54 -1.51 22.65
N LEU A 62 -3.05 -2.57 22.03
CA LEU A 62 -3.44 -3.80 22.74
C LEU A 62 -2.25 -4.45 23.45
N GLN A 63 -1.08 -4.47 22.81
CA GLN A 63 0.14 -5.00 23.41
C GLN A 63 0.59 -4.17 24.63
N GLN A 64 0.49 -2.84 24.56
CA GLN A 64 0.77 -1.96 25.70
C GLN A 64 -0.22 -2.17 26.85
N GLN A 65 -1.52 -2.35 26.55
CA GLN A 65 -2.51 -2.67 27.58
C GLN A 65 -2.25 -4.01 28.25
N ALA A 66 -1.91 -5.04 27.48
CA ALA A 66 -1.56 -6.35 28.03
C ALA A 66 -0.32 -6.26 28.93
N ALA A 67 0.71 -5.50 28.54
CA ALA A 67 1.89 -5.26 29.37
C ALA A 67 1.56 -4.46 30.65
N ALA A 68 0.67 -3.46 30.55
CA ALA A 68 0.22 -2.66 31.67
C ALA A 68 -0.67 -3.46 32.66
N GLN A 69 -1.42 -4.46 32.19
CA GLN A 69 -2.22 -5.35 33.04
C GLN A 69 -1.40 -6.48 33.67
N ALA A 70 -0.30 -6.92 33.04
CA ALA A 70 0.63 -7.88 33.64
C ALA A 70 1.52 -7.28 34.76
N THR A 71 1.65 -5.95 34.81
CA THR A 71 2.44 -5.26 35.83
C THR A 71 1.80 -5.28 37.24
N PRO A 72 0.49 -5.05 37.42
CA PRO A 72 -0.15 -5.13 38.75
C PRO A 72 -0.30 -6.55 39.31
N GLU A 73 -0.30 -7.61 38.49
CA GLU A 73 -0.37 -9.00 39.00
C GLU A 73 0.96 -9.53 39.57
N MET A 74 2.12 -8.94 39.22
CA MET A 74 3.41 -9.30 39.81
C MET A 74 3.78 -8.46 41.04
N ALA A 75 2.92 -7.52 41.44
CA ALA A 75 3.11 -6.66 42.61
C ALA A 75 2.12 -6.95 43.75
N ALA A 76 1.34 -8.03 43.67
CA ALA A 76 0.40 -8.50 44.69
C ALA A 76 0.92 -9.76 45.40
#